data_AF-A0A318NUA4-F1
#
_entry.id   AF-A0A318NUA4-F1
#
_cell.length_a   1.000
_cell.length_b   1.000
_cell.length_c   1.000
_cell.angle_alpha   90.00
_cell.angle_beta   90.00
_cell.angle_gamma   90.00
#
_symmetry.space_group_name_H-M   'P 1'
#
loop_
_entity.id
_entity.type
_entity.pdbx_description
1 polymer ?
#
loop_
_entity_poly.entity_id
_entity_poly.type
_entity_poly.pdbx_seq_one_letter_code
_entity_poly.pdbx_strand_id
1 'polypeptide(L)'
;MFGTFSGRIGVAASAALLVLTYLVTLVAGAFGWVGLFAVAGLAAVIGEFAVARWSPPSQLLLEKVGLHLSYRQLTRDLAAVLLVAAEVRLSGGELTLLLVLPAVVWVVSVFAGAFSIMIERRNPLSAMVRNIELGPLQAAPQPPAWAAAVAGDRMPLLNLLLVPAAVAAAVQHHPTPFFVAAAVAVAATGVVGAIVALTWLRGRGAGEGPLLPAVQRWLDSYQPEVALYFAGPAKDVYQANMWLAPTEALQQRAVVLLRSRDAFLELADTRLPVICVPTGVDFMNLELGSVRAALYSANVGANIHMLREPSTKHVFVGHGDSDKQASVNPYSKVYDEVWVAGLAGRERYARAGVGVLDQDIVEIGRPQLAGVHTFGAESVDRPFTVLYAPTWEGWLDDDPYHTSLVLMGERIVKGMLAATPRLRLIYKPHPLTGSRSKAARAVHDRIVAAIRAAGGDANASSLDGTAHLVVTGRTPALFDCFNQTDLLVSDVSSVVSDFVQSQRPYVVANPAGLSEDDFRREYPTARAAYLLSKDCGELEKIVAVTRAGDDPMTEARRELKTYLLGPAEANPMDRFQEEIDRLCRR
;
A
#
# COMPACT_ATOMS: atom_id res chain seq x y z
N MET A 1 -1.11 -21.00 -25.41
CA MET A 1 -1.43 -22.45 -25.33
C MET A 1 -0.79 -23.15 -24.12
N PHE A 2 0.39 -22.73 -23.62
CA PHE A 2 1.02 -23.36 -22.44
C PHE A 2 0.56 -22.85 -21.07
N GLY A 3 0.12 -21.59 -20.94
CA GLY A 3 -0.41 -21.05 -19.67
C GLY A 3 -1.71 -21.70 -19.18
N THR A 4 -2.46 -22.35 -20.06
CA THR A 4 -3.68 -23.12 -19.73
C THR A 4 -3.38 -24.54 -19.25
N PHE A 5 -2.17 -25.08 -19.51
CA PHE A 5 -1.76 -26.40 -19.02
C PHE A 5 -1.24 -26.35 -17.57
N SER A 6 -0.53 -25.28 -17.17
CA SER A 6 -0.02 -25.14 -15.80
C SER A 6 -1.14 -25.02 -14.75
N GLY A 7 -2.29 -24.44 -15.12
CA GLY A 7 -3.47 -24.38 -14.25
C GLY A 7 -4.13 -25.73 -13.95
N ARG A 8 -3.90 -26.76 -14.79
CA ARG A 8 -4.52 -28.10 -14.64
C ARG A 8 -3.69 -29.07 -13.79
N ILE A 9 -2.37 -28.91 -13.74
CA ILE A 9 -1.46 -29.84 -13.06
C ILE A 9 -1.35 -29.51 -11.56
N GLY A 10 -1.64 -28.27 -11.16
CA GLY A 10 -1.54 -27.83 -9.77
C GLY A 10 -0.11 -27.47 -9.37
N VAL A 11 0.01 -26.58 -8.38
CA VAL A 11 1.27 -25.96 -7.95
C VAL A 11 2.31 -26.99 -7.51
N ALA A 12 1.89 -27.99 -6.73
CA ALA A 12 2.77 -29.02 -6.19
C ALA A 12 3.24 -30.03 -7.25
N ALA A 13 2.37 -30.45 -8.16
CA ALA A 13 2.75 -31.45 -9.17
C ALA A 13 3.67 -30.86 -10.24
N SER A 14 3.53 -29.56 -10.58
CA SER A 14 4.47 -28.87 -11.48
C SER A 14 5.87 -28.81 -10.88
N ALA A 15 5.98 -28.54 -9.57
CA ALA A 15 7.25 -28.57 -8.85
C ALA A 15 7.83 -29.99 -8.77
N ALA A 16 7.00 -30.98 -8.44
CA ALA A 16 7.42 -32.38 -8.35
C ALA A 16 7.90 -32.95 -9.71
N LEU A 17 7.22 -32.59 -10.80
CA LEU A 17 7.61 -32.99 -12.15
C LEU A 17 8.99 -32.42 -12.53
N LEU A 18 9.25 -31.15 -12.22
CA LEU A 18 10.56 -30.55 -12.44
C LEU A 18 11.65 -31.29 -11.66
N VAL A 19 11.43 -31.56 -10.37
CA VAL A 19 12.38 -32.32 -9.54
C VAL A 19 12.64 -33.72 -10.12
N LEU A 20 11.59 -34.41 -10.56
CA LEU A 20 11.70 -35.72 -11.19
C LEU A 20 12.59 -35.68 -12.45
N THR A 21 12.47 -34.66 -13.30
CA THR A 21 13.33 -34.54 -14.49
C THR A 21 14.82 -34.39 -14.14
N TYR A 22 15.17 -33.67 -13.07
CA TYR A 22 16.54 -33.58 -12.59
C TYR A 22 17.06 -34.91 -12.02
N LEU A 23 16.23 -35.63 -11.25
CA LEU A 23 16.58 -36.95 -10.72
C LEU A 23 16.83 -37.97 -11.85
N VAL A 24 15.94 -38.01 -12.85
CA VAL A 24 16.10 -38.88 -14.02
C VAL A 24 17.36 -38.51 -14.82
N THR A 25 17.64 -37.22 -14.99
CA THR A 25 18.86 -36.75 -15.67
C THR A 25 20.11 -37.21 -14.91
N LEU A 26 20.12 -37.10 -13.58
CA LEU A 26 21.25 -37.54 -12.74
C LEU A 26 21.49 -39.05 -12.85
N VAL A 27 20.43 -39.86 -12.72
CA VAL A 27 20.51 -41.32 -12.84
C VAL A 27 20.97 -41.72 -14.24
N ALA A 28 20.38 -41.13 -15.29
CA ALA A 28 20.78 -41.43 -16.67
C ALA A 28 22.24 -41.07 -16.93
N GLY A 29 22.74 -39.96 -16.38
CA GLY A 29 24.16 -39.59 -16.45
C GLY A 29 25.06 -40.59 -15.74
N ALA A 30 24.70 -41.02 -14.52
CA ALA A 30 25.49 -41.98 -13.74
C ALA A 30 25.66 -43.36 -14.42
N PHE A 31 24.64 -43.81 -15.16
CA PHE A 31 24.63 -45.11 -15.83
C PHE A 31 24.99 -45.06 -17.33
N GLY A 32 25.34 -43.89 -17.87
CA GLY A 32 25.69 -43.78 -19.29
C GLY A 32 24.51 -43.84 -20.25
N TRP A 33 23.27 -43.65 -19.78
CA TRP A 33 22.05 -43.77 -20.60
C TRP A 33 21.82 -42.52 -21.46
N VAL A 34 22.62 -42.35 -22.52
CA VAL A 34 22.69 -41.14 -23.36
C VAL A 34 21.33 -40.63 -23.84
N GLY A 35 20.48 -41.51 -24.39
CA GLY A 35 19.18 -41.12 -24.92
C GLY A 35 18.21 -40.61 -23.85
N LEU A 36 18.17 -41.28 -22.70
CA LEU A 36 17.34 -40.87 -21.57
C LEU A 36 17.86 -39.57 -20.95
N PHE A 37 19.19 -39.41 -20.84
CA PHE A 37 19.82 -38.18 -20.39
C PHE A 37 19.44 -37.00 -21.28
N ALA A 38 19.51 -37.15 -22.60
CA ALA A 38 19.18 -36.09 -23.55
C ALA A 38 17.73 -35.61 -23.41
N VAL A 39 16.79 -36.54 -23.32
CA VAL A 39 15.36 -36.24 -23.18
C VAL A 39 15.06 -35.62 -21.81
N ALA A 40 15.56 -36.22 -20.73
CA ALA A 40 15.33 -35.74 -19.37
C ALA A 40 15.99 -34.37 -19.12
N GLY A 41 17.21 -34.17 -19.65
CA GLY A 41 17.94 -32.90 -19.56
C GLY A 41 17.21 -31.77 -20.30
N LEU A 42 16.71 -32.03 -21.52
CA LEU A 42 15.89 -31.06 -22.24
C LEU A 42 14.58 -30.75 -21.49
N ALA A 43 13.92 -31.78 -20.94
CA ALA A 43 12.72 -31.61 -20.14
C ALA A 43 12.97 -30.78 -18.87
N ALA A 44 14.12 -30.98 -18.19
CA ALA A 44 14.51 -30.19 -17.02
C ALA A 44 14.71 -28.71 -17.38
N VAL A 45 15.37 -28.41 -18.49
CA VAL A 45 15.60 -27.03 -18.96
C VAL A 45 14.29 -26.33 -19.34
N ILE A 46 13.43 -27.01 -20.10
CA ILE A 46 12.12 -26.47 -20.48
C ILE A 46 11.24 -26.29 -19.23
N GLY A 47 11.26 -27.26 -18.32
CA GLY A 47 10.50 -27.22 -17.07
C GLY A 47 10.93 -26.06 -16.18
N GLU A 48 12.24 -25.80 -16.07
CA GLU A 48 12.80 -24.67 -15.33
C GLU A 48 12.27 -23.34 -15.88
N PHE A 49 12.31 -23.15 -17.20
CA PHE A 49 11.78 -21.96 -17.87
C PHE A 49 10.26 -21.83 -17.67
N ALA A 50 9.51 -22.92 -17.82
CA ALA A 50 8.06 -22.93 -17.68
C ALA A 50 7.62 -22.59 -16.24
N VAL A 51 8.29 -23.15 -15.22
CA VAL A 51 8.00 -22.85 -13.81
C VAL A 51 8.31 -21.39 -13.50
N ALA A 52 9.49 -20.89 -13.90
CA ALA A 52 9.87 -19.50 -13.66
C ALA A 52 8.93 -18.50 -14.36
N ARG A 53 8.45 -18.82 -15.57
CA ARG A 53 7.63 -17.89 -16.38
C ARG A 53 6.13 -17.97 -16.10
N TRP A 54 5.61 -19.14 -15.74
CA TRP A 54 4.17 -19.42 -15.68
C TRP A 54 3.68 -19.98 -14.34
N SER A 55 4.56 -20.30 -13.38
CA SER A 55 4.17 -20.76 -12.04
C SER A 55 5.06 -20.23 -10.91
N PRO A 56 5.02 -18.91 -10.60
CA PRO A 56 5.69 -18.35 -9.43
C PRO A 56 5.38 -19.06 -8.10
N PRO A 57 4.15 -19.55 -7.83
CA PRO A 57 3.86 -20.31 -6.62
C PRO A 57 4.66 -21.63 -6.53
N SER A 58 4.90 -22.31 -7.65
CA SER A 58 5.69 -23.54 -7.68
C SER A 58 7.17 -23.25 -7.41
N GLN A 59 7.68 -22.14 -7.93
CA GLN A 59 9.04 -21.69 -7.64
C GLN A 59 9.22 -21.40 -6.15
N LEU A 60 8.29 -20.67 -5.53
CA LEU A 60 8.30 -20.38 -4.09
C LEU A 60 8.24 -21.67 -3.25
N LEU A 61 7.47 -22.67 -3.68
CA LEU A 61 7.41 -23.97 -3.01
C LEU A 61 8.78 -24.68 -3.05
N LEU A 62 9.44 -24.70 -4.21
CA LEU A 62 10.78 -25.29 -4.36
C LEU A 62 11.83 -24.61 -3.46
N GLU A 63 11.78 -23.28 -3.37
CA GLU A 63 12.65 -22.51 -2.48
C GLU A 63 12.38 -22.83 -1.00
N LYS A 64 11.11 -22.97 -0.59
CA LYS A 64 10.74 -23.32 0.79
C LYS A 64 11.21 -24.73 1.22
N VAL A 65 11.31 -25.67 0.29
CA VAL A 65 11.81 -27.03 0.57
C VAL A 65 13.32 -27.17 0.38
N GLY A 66 14.04 -26.05 0.21
CA GLY A 66 15.50 -26.02 0.08
C GLY A 66 16.03 -26.43 -1.31
N LEU A 67 15.15 -26.74 -2.26
CA LEU A 67 15.52 -27.03 -3.65
C LEU A 67 15.64 -25.72 -4.41
N HIS A 68 16.57 -24.85 -4.02
CA HIS A 68 16.85 -23.59 -4.71
C HIS A 68 17.37 -23.82 -6.14
N LEU A 69 17.33 -22.78 -6.97
CA LEU A 69 17.84 -22.81 -8.34
C LEU A 69 19.28 -23.34 -8.42
N SER A 70 20.14 -22.92 -7.48
CA SER A 70 21.54 -23.32 -7.42
C SER A 70 21.72 -24.84 -7.24
N TYR A 71 20.92 -25.50 -6.40
CA TYR A 71 20.99 -26.96 -6.22
C TYR A 71 20.53 -27.74 -7.45
N ARG A 72 19.54 -27.22 -8.17
CA ARG A 72 19.07 -27.83 -9.42
C ARG A 72 20.13 -27.71 -10.52
N GLN A 73 20.73 -26.53 -10.68
CA GLN A 73 21.83 -26.33 -11.62
C GLN A 73 23.04 -27.21 -11.29
N LEU A 74 23.39 -27.35 -10.00
CA LEU A 74 24.48 -28.21 -9.57
C LEU A 74 24.20 -29.68 -9.92
N THR A 75 22.97 -30.15 -9.69
CA THR A 75 22.52 -31.50 -10.09
C THR A 75 22.67 -31.72 -11.59
N ARG A 76 22.31 -30.74 -12.43
CA ARG A 76 22.49 -30.82 -13.89
C ARG A 76 23.97 -30.91 -14.26
N ASP A 77 24.81 -30.06 -13.70
CA ASP A 77 26.24 -30.02 -14.03
C ASP A 77 26.92 -31.33 -13.62
N LEU A 78 26.59 -31.84 -12.43
CA LEU A 78 27.03 -33.15 -11.97
C LEU A 78 26.58 -34.28 -12.91
N ALA A 79 25.32 -34.26 -13.34
CA ALA A 79 24.79 -35.27 -14.26
C ALA A 79 25.53 -35.26 -15.61
N ALA A 80 25.86 -34.07 -16.13
CA ALA A 80 26.62 -33.92 -17.38
C ALA A 80 28.06 -34.44 -17.24
N VAL A 81 28.73 -34.16 -16.12
CA VAL A 81 30.05 -34.72 -15.78
C VAL A 81 29.98 -36.25 -15.69
N LEU A 82 28.99 -36.79 -14.99
CA LEU A 82 28.81 -38.24 -14.83
C LEU A 82 28.61 -38.95 -16.16
N LEU A 83 27.83 -38.37 -17.08
CA LEU A 83 27.61 -38.95 -18.40
C LEU A 83 28.93 -39.07 -19.18
N VAL A 84 29.74 -38.00 -19.20
CA VAL A 84 31.04 -38.02 -19.89
C VAL A 84 31.99 -39.01 -19.22
N ALA A 85 32.03 -39.05 -17.88
CA ALA A 85 32.87 -39.98 -17.15
C ALA A 85 32.48 -41.45 -17.36
N ALA A 86 31.20 -41.75 -17.59
CA ALA A 86 30.69 -43.09 -17.85
C ALA A 86 31.01 -43.56 -19.29
N GLU A 87 30.89 -42.68 -20.29
CA GLU A 87 30.91 -43.05 -21.71
C GLU A 87 32.23 -42.75 -22.44
N VAL A 88 33.11 -41.94 -21.86
CA VAL A 88 34.36 -41.49 -22.48
C VAL A 88 35.56 -41.99 -21.68
N ARG A 89 36.57 -42.55 -22.37
CA ARG A 89 37.84 -42.92 -21.73
C ARG A 89 38.68 -41.65 -21.53
N LEU A 90 38.96 -41.33 -20.27
CA LEU A 90 39.67 -40.11 -19.89
C LEU A 90 41.05 -40.46 -19.31
N SER A 91 42.07 -39.71 -19.68
CA SER A 91 43.33 -39.65 -18.94
C SER A 91 43.13 -38.94 -17.58
N GLY A 92 44.10 -39.09 -16.67
CA GLY A 92 44.02 -38.41 -15.36
C GLY A 92 43.93 -36.88 -15.46
N GLY A 93 44.59 -36.27 -16.46
CA GLY A 93 44.50 -34.83 -16.72
C GLY A 93 43.12 -34.43 -17.24
N GLU A 94 42.54 -35.21 -18.15
CA GLU A 94 41.20 -34.95 -18.69
C GLU A 94 40.11 -35.12 -17.65
N LEU A 95 40.21 -36.13 -16.77
CA LEU A 95 39.30 -36.29 -15.63
C LEU A 95 39.36 -35.07 -14.70
N THR A 96 40.56 -34.53 -14.46
CA THR A 96 40.75 -33.31 -13.67
C THR A 96 40.06 -32.12 -14.34
N LEU A 97 40.24 -31.93 -15.65
CA LEU A 97 39.60 -30.85 -16.41
C LEU A 97 38.07 -30.97 -16.44
N LEU A 98 37.55 -32.20 -16.55
CA LEU A 98 36.12 -32.49 -16.54
C LEU A 98 35.44 -31.99 -15.25
N LEU A 99 36.11 -32.15 -14.11
CA LEU A 99 35.63 -31.71 -12.80
C LEU A 99 35.87 -30.22 -12.56
N VAL A 100 37.06 -29.72 -12.91
CA VAL A 100 37.48 -28.35 -12.58
C VAL A 100 36.75 -27.30 -13.40
N LEU A 101 36.55 -27.50 -14.72
CA LEU A 101 35.99 -26.44 -15.56
C LEU A 101 34.56 -26.02 -15.16
N PRO A 102 33.61 -26.96 -14.92
CA PRO A 102 32.30 -26.57 -14.38
C PRO A 102 32.39 -25.99 -12.98
N ALA A 103 33.30 -26.50 -12.13
CA ALA A 103 33.49 -26.01 -10.77
C ALA A 103 34.02 -24.57 -10.72
N VAL A 104 34.86 -24.15 -11.67
CA VAL A 104 35.33 -22.76 -11.76
C VAL A 104 34.17 -21.79 -11.95
N VAL A 105 33.16 -22.16 -12.76
CA VAL A 105 31.95 -21.34 -12.95
C VAL A 105 31.21 -21.15 -11.62
N TRP A 106 31.10 -22.21 -10.80
CA TRP A 106 30.51 -22.14 -9.46
C TRP A 106 31.32 -21.25 -8.51
N VAL A 107 32.64 -21.40 -8.49
CA VAL A 107 33.51 -20.57 -7.64
C VAL A 107 33.38 -19.09 -7.99
N VAL A 108 33.47 -18.75 -9.27
CA VAL A 108 33.32 -17.35 -9.73
C VAL A 108 31.91 -16.84 -9.44
N SER A 109 30.87 -17.66 -9.60
CA SER A 109 29.49 -17.33 -9.25
C SER A 109 29.34 -16.89 -7.79
N VAL A 110 29.91 -17.65 -6.86
CA VAL A 110 29.87 -17.33 -5.41
C VAL A 110 30.52 -15.98 -5.14
N PHE A 111 31.73 -15.75 -5.66
CA PHE A 111 32.43 -14.48 -5.46
C PHE A 111 31.74 -13.30 -6.14
N ALA A 112 31.22 -13.49 -7.36
CA ALA A 112 30.46 -12.47 -8.06
C ALA A 112 29.17 -12.13 -7.31
N GLY A 113 28.46 -13.12 -6.75
CA GLY A 113 27.30 -12.90 -5.90
C GLY A 113 27.64 -12.11 -4.64
N ALA A 114 28.72 -12.48 -3.94
CA ALA A 114 29.21 -11.76 -2.78
C ALA A 114 29.56 -10.30 -3.11
N PHE A 115 30.27 -10.07 -4.23
CA PHE A 115 30.60 -8.72 -4.67
C PHE A 115 29.37 -7.91 -5.10
N SER A 116 28.38 -8.52 -5.75
CA SER A 116 27.12 -7.85 -6.08
C SER A 116 26.40 -7.37 -4.82
N ILE A 117 26.30 -8.21 -3.78
CA ILE A 117 25.72 -7.82 -2.48
C ILE A 117 26.51 -6.65 -1.87
N MET A 118 27.85 -6.69 -1.93
CA MET A 118 28.68 -5.59 -1.42
C MET A 118 28.52 -4.29 -2.22
N ILE A 119 28.32 -4.37 -3.54
CA ILE A 119 28.06 -3.19 -4.39
C ILE A 119 26.68 -2.60 -4.06
N GLU A 120 25.64 -3.44 -3.94
CA GLU A 120 24.29 -3.01 -3.57
C GLU A 120 24.27 -2.29 -2.23
N ARG A 121 25.03 -2.78 -1.24
CA ARG A 121 25.19 -2.14 0.07
C ARG A 121 25.82 -0.74 0.02
N ARG A 122 26.51 -0.36 -1.06
CA ARG A 122 27.08 1.00 -1.23
C ARG A 122 26.09 2.01 -1.81
N ASN A 123 25.01 1.54 -2.42
CA ASN A 123 23.94 2.38 -2.96
C ASN A 123 22.58 1.92 -2.42
N PRO A 124 22.37 1.89 -1.09
CA PRO A 124 21.09 1.53 -0.55
C PRO A 124 20.03 2.53 -1.02
N LEU A 125 18.85 2.03 -1.36
CA LEU A 125 17.66 2.87 -1.51
C LEU A 125 17.16 3.27 -0.12
N SER A 126 17.98 4.04 0.61
CA SER A 126 17.71 4.45 1.99
C SER A 126 16.58 5.47 2.09
N ALA A 127 16.34 6.26 1.05
CA ALA A 127 15.29 7.26 1.04
C ALA A 127 14.62 7.41 -0.35
N MET A 128 13.46 8.06 -0.37
CA MET A 128 12.76 8.53 -1.56
C MET A 128 12.23 9.93 -1.26
N VAL A 129 12.25 10.83 -2.23
CA VAL A 129 11.81 12.21 -2.02
C VAL A 129 10.85 12.70 -3.11
N ARG A 130 9.91 13.57 -2.77
CA ARG A 130 9.08 14.37 -3.72
C ARG A 130 9.23 15.84 -3.37
N ASN A 131 9.16 16.71 -4.38
CA ASN A 131 9.24 18.17 -4.22
C ASN A 131 10.51 18.64 -3.49
N ILE A 132 11.61 17.90 -3.65
CA ILE A 132 12.91 18.17 -3.03
C ILE A 132 13.98 18.03 -4.11
N GLU A 133 14.83 19.05 -4.24
CA GLU A 133 16.00 19.03 -5.10
C GLU A 133 17.24 18.73 -4.25
N LEU A 134 17.77 17.51 -4.37
CA LEU A 134 18.95 17.06 -3.61
C LEU A 134 20.29 17.43 -4.27
N GLY A 135 20.25 18.10 -5.43
CA GLY A 135 21.43 18.39 -6.24
C GLY A 135 22.07 17.13 -6.86
N PRO A 136 23.27 17.25 -7.46
CA PRO A 136 23.96 16.13 -8.08
C PRO A 136 24.44 15.13 -7.02
N LEU A 137 23.96 13.88 -7.14
CA LEU A 137 24.39 12.77 -6.29
C LEU A 137 25.37 11.88 -7.07
N GLN A 138 26.56 11.67 -6.51
CA GLN A 138 27.52 10.70 -7.05
C GLN A 138 27.28 9.34 -6.38
N ALA A 139 26.56 8.45 -7.08
CA ALA A 139 26.40 7.06 -6.66
C ALA A 139 27.70 6.27 -6.87
N ALA A 140 27.93 5.25 -6.04
CA ALA A 140 29.02 4.32 -6.29
C ALA A 140 28.79 3.57 -7.62
N PRO A 141 29.85 3.19 -8.35
CA PRO A 141 29.73 2.47 -9.63
C PRO A 141 28.82 1.24 -9.52
N GLN A 142 27.95 1.06 -10.51
CA GLN A 142 27.07 -0.10 -10.66
C GLN A 142 27.48 -0.92 -11.88
N PRO A 143 27.38 -2.27 -11.83
CA PRO A 143 27.64 -3.08 -13.02
C PRO A 143 26.52 -2.85 -14.04
N PRO A 144 26.77 -3.04 -15.34
CA PRO A 144 25.72 -3.04 -16.36
C PRO A 144 24.57 -3.97 -15.97
N ALA A 145 23.32 -3.56 -16.25
CA ALA A 145 22.13 -4.28 -15.79
C ALA A 145 22.12 -5.77 -16.17
N TRP A 146 22.65 -6.13 -17.35
CA TRP A 146 22.76 -7.52 -17.78
C TRP A 146 23.76 -8.34 -16.95
N ALA A 147 24.87 -7.73 -16.53
CA ALA A 147 25.89 -8.40 -15.70
C ALA A 147 25.36 -8.59 -14.28
N ALA A 148 24.67 -7.58 -13.74
CA ALA A 148 23.97 -7.67 -12.46
C ALA A 148 22.91 -8.79 -12.46
N ALA A 149 22.12 -8.88 -13.54
CA ALA A 149 21.03 -9.85 -13.66
C ALA A 149 21.50 -11.31 -13.76
N VAL A 150 22.75 -11.54 -14.16
CA VAL A 150 23.36 -12.87 -14.30
C VAL A 150 24.24 -13.23 -13.10
N ALA A 151 24.79 -12.26 -12.38
CA ALA A 151 25.68 -12.53 -11.24
C ALA A 151 25.02 -13.35 -10.11
N GLY A 152 25.83 -14.08 -9.34
CA GLY A 152 25.35 -14.96 -8.28
C GLY A 152 24.62 -16.20 -8.81
N ASP A 153 23.50 -16.57 -8.20
CA ASP A 153 22.79 -17.85 -8.43
C ASP A 153 22.32 -18.13 -9.86
N ARG A 154 22.33 -17.12 -10.74
CA ARG A 154 21.99 -17.28 -12.17
C ARG A 154 23.22 -17.52 -13.04
N MET A 155 24.42 -17.26 -12.55
CA MET A 155 25.65 -17.37 -13.32
C MET A 155 25.93 -18.81 -13.79
N PRO A 156 25.67 -19.86 -12.99
CA PRO A 156 25.83 -21.24 -13.46
C PRO A 156 24.83 -21.65 -14.55
N LEU A 157 23.85 -20.81 -14.93
CA LEU A 157 23.10 -21.02 -16.18
C LEU A 157 24.02 -21.02 -17.41
N LEU A 158 25.21 -20.42 -17.35
CA LEU A 158 26.20 -20.48 -18.43
C LEU A 158 26.70 -21.90 -18.70
N ASN A 159 26.62 -22.81 -17.70
CA ASN A 159 26.90 -24.23 -17.88
C ASN A 159 25.77 -24.99 -18.60
N LEU A 160 24.70 -24.33 -19.04
CA LEU A 160 23.60 -25.00 -19.76
C LEU A 160 24.08 -25.75 -21.01
N LEU A 161 25.12 -25.24 -21.68
CA LEU A 161 25.72 -25.86 -22.86
C LEU A 161 26.42 -27.19 -22.55
N LEU A 162 26.71 -27.50 -21.29
CA LEU A 162 27.32 -28.77 -20.90
C LEU A 162 26.39 -29.97 -21.16
N VAL A 163 25.06 -29.78 -21.12
CA VAL A 163 24.10 -30.87 -21.35
C VAL A 163 24.20 -31.41 -22.78
N PRO A 164 24.00 -30.61 -23.85
CA PRO A 164 24.17 -31.10 -25.22
C PRO A 164 25.63 -31.48 -25.53
N ALA A 165 26.61 -30.81 -24.91
CA ALA A 165 28.02 -31.15 -25.10
C ALA A 165 28.40 -32.51 -24.48
N ALA A 166 27.82 -32.87 -23.34
CA ALA A 166 28.00 -34.18 -22.72
C ALA A 166 27.39 -35.30 -23.59
N VAL A 167 26.20 -35.06 -24.18
CA VAL A 167 25.59 -35.98 -25.15
C VAL A 167 26.49 -36.15 -26.38
N ALA A 168 26.99 -35.05 -26.94
CA ALA A 168 27.89 -35.10 -28.09
C ALA A 168 29.19 -35.84 -27.78
N ALA A 169 29.78 -35.59 -26.60
CA ALA A 169 31.00 -36.28 -26.14
C ALA A 169 30.77 -37.78 -25.95
N ALA A 170 29.63 -38.18 -25.38
CA ALA A 170 29.25 -39.57 -25.20
C ALA A 170 29.05 -40.30 -26.54
N VAL A 171 28.31 -39.70 -27.48
CA VAL A 171 28.06 -40.28 -28.81
C VAL A 171 29.34 -40.41 -29.64
N GLN A 172 30.26 -39.45 -29.51
CA GLN A 172 31.54 -39.44 -30.23
C GLN A 172 32.64 -40.23 -29.50
N HIS A 173 32.38 -40.67 -28.27
CA HIS A 173 33.37 -41.23 -27.34
C HIS A 173 34.65 -40.37 -27.24
N HIS A 174 34.49 -39.04 -27.28
CA HIS A 174 35.61 -38.08 -27.29
C HIS A 174 35.27 -36.87 -26.41
N PRO A 175 36.18 -36.39 -25.54
CA PRO A 175 35.83 -35.39 -24.52
C PRO A 175 35.79 -33.94 -25.06
N THR A 176 36.34 -33.69 -26.26
CA THR A 176 36.46 -32.33 -26.84
C THR A 176 35.18 -31.50 -26.83
N PRO A 177 33.99 -32.02 -27.23
CA PRO A 177 32.77 -31.22 -27.22
C PRO A 177 32.46 -30.65 -25.83
N PHE A 178 32.64 -31.46 -24.78
CA PHE A 178 32.45 -31.02 -23.40
C PHE A 178 33.46 -29.95 -22.99
N PHE A 179 34.75 -30.17 -23.26
CA PHE A 179 35.79 -29.20 -22.90
C PHE A 179 35.64 -27.87 -23.63
N VAL A 180 35.21 -27.87 -24.89
CA VAL A 180 34.91 -26.63 -25.63
C VAL A 180 33.75 -25.89 -24.97
N ALA A 181 32.64 -26.56 -24.66
CA ALA A 181 31.49 -25.93 -24.01
C ALA A 181 31.85 -25.41 -22.60
N ALA A 182 32.61 -26.18 -21.83
CA ALA A 182 33.07 -25.79 -20.50
C ALA A 182 34.03 -24.59 -20.56
N ALA A 183 34.96 -24.56 -21.53
CA ALA A 183 35.85 -23.42 -21.73
C ALA A 183 35.08 -22.14 -22.11
N VAL A 184 34.05 -22.25 -22.96
CA VAL A 184 33.15 -21.13 -23.29
C VAL A 184 32.41 -20.64 -22.05
N ALA A 185 31.87 -21.54 -21.23
CA ALA A 185 31.18 -21.19 -20.00
C ALA A 185 32.11 -20.49 -18.98
N VAL A 186 33.35 -20.98 -18.84
CA VAL A 186 34.39 -20.36 -18.00
C VAL A 186 34.76 -18.97 -18.52
N ALA A 187 34.95 -18.80 -19.84
CA ALA A 187 35.27 -17.51 -20.43
C ALA A 187 34.14 -16.48 -20.22
N ALA A 188 32.88 -16.87 -20.50
CA ALA A 188 31.71 -16.01 -20.29
C ALA A 188 31.55 -15.62 -18.81
N THR A 189 31.75 -16.57 -17.91
CA THR A 189 31.71 -16.35 -16.46
C THR A 189 32.85 -15.43 -16.01
N GLY A 190 34.05 -15.60 -16.57
CA GLY A 190 35.20 -14.72 -16.31
C GLY A 190 34.93 -13.28 -16.70
N VAL A 191 34.25 -13.03 -17.83
CA VAL A 191 33.83 -11.68 -18.24
C VAL A 191 32.87 -11.05 -17.22
N VAL A 192 31.82 -11.78 -16.81
CA VAL A 192 30.86 -11.25 -15.83
C VAL A 192 31.52 -11.03 -14.47
N GLY A 193 32.33 -11.99 -14.01
CA GLY A 193 33.08 -11.91 -12.77
C GLY A 193 34.06 -10.73 -12.77
N ALA A 194 34.79 -10.50 -13.87
CA ALA A 194 35.69 -9.36 -14.01
C ALA A 194 34.93 -8.02 -13.98
N ILE A 195 33.78 -7.91 -14.66
CA ILE A 195 32.95 -6.70 -14.62
C ILE A 195 32.51 -6.39 -13.19
N VAL A 196 31.98 -7.37 -12.47
CA VAL A 196 31.51 -7.18 -11.08
C VAL A 196 32.68 -6.85 -10.16
N ALA A 197 33.80 -7.58 -10.26
CA ALA A 197 34.99 -7.33 -9.45
C ALA A 197 35.59 -5.94 -9.71
N LEU A 198 35.73 -5.52 -10.97
CA LEU A 198 36.22 -4.19 -11.34
C LEU A 198 35.28 -3.08 -10.87
N THR A 199 33.97 -3.29 -10.96
CA THR A 199 32.97 -2.35 -10.43
C THR A 199 33.13 -2.18 -8.92
N TRP A 200 33.26 -3.30 -8.20
CA TRP A 200 33.49 -3.27 -6.76
C TRP A 200 34.82 -2.60 -6.40
N LEU A 201 35.90 -2.86 -7.14
CA LEU A 201 37.20 -2.21 -6.93
C LEU A 201 37.13 -0.70 -7.14
N ARG A 202 36.47 -0.25 -8.22
CA ARG A 202 36.28 1.18 -8.52
C ARG A 202 35.45 1.92 -7.47
N GLY A 203 34.52 1.21 -6.82
CA GLY A 203 33.73 1.77 -5.73
C GLY A 203 34.40 1.72 -4.36
N ARG A 204 35.63 1.20 -4.22
CA ARG A 204 36.34 1.23 -2.92
C ARG A 204 36.63 2.68 -2.54
N GLY A 205 36.28 3.07 -1.32
CA GLY A 205 36.44 4.44 -0.83
C GLY A 205 35.22 5.35 -1.08
N ALA A 206 34.23 4.91 -1.87
CA ALA A 206 32.89 5.50 -1.80
C ALA A 206 32.30 5.15 -0.41
N GLY A 207 31.97 6.17 0.38
CA GLY A 207 31.37 6.02 1.72
C GLY A 207 29.95 5.45 1.67
N GLU A 208 29.18 5.64 2.76
CA GLU A 208 27.75 5.32 2.77
C GLU A 208 27.01 6.02 1.61
N GLY A 209 25.90 5.43 1.18
CA GLY A 209 25.15 5.91 0.02
C GLY A 209 24.85 7.42 0.10
N PRO A 210 24.98 8.18 -0.99
CA PRO A 210 24.96 9.65 -0.96
C PRO A 210 23.61 10.24 -0.55
N LEU A 211 22.55 9.41 -0.55
CA LEU A 211 21.18 9.87 -0.47
C LEU A 211 20.78 10.33 0.93
N LEU A 212 21.04 9.54 1.98
CA LEU A 212 20.65 9.92 3.34
C LEU A 212 21.41 11.18 3.81
N PRO A 213 22.74 11.32 3.59
CA PRO A 213 23.43 12.57 3.88
C PRO A 213 22.95 13.77 3.04
N ALA A 214 22.49 13.55 1.80
CA ALA A 214 21.90 14.61 0.99
C ALA A 214 20.54 15.05 1.52
N VAL A 215 19.71 14.09 1.96
CA VAL A 215 18.45 14.37 2.65
C VAL A 215 18.71 15.16 3.94
N GLN A 216 19.73 14.77 4.72
CA GLN A 216 20.10 15.52 5.93
C GLN A 216 20.53 16.95 5.60
N ARG A 217 21.43 17.17 4.63
CA ARG A 217 21.81 18.54 4.22
C ARG A 217 20.62 19.37 3.76
N TRP A 218 19.68 18.75 3.05
CA TRP A 218 18.45 19.42 2.66
C TRP A 218 17.61 19.79 3.88
N LEU A 219 17.41 18.88 4.84
CA LEU A 219 16.73 19.16 6.12
C LEU A 219 17.42 20.29 6.89
N ASP A 220 18.75 20.29 6.95
CA ASP A 220 19.55 21.32 7.62
C ASP A 220 19.36 22.70 6.99
N SER A 221 19.12 22.76 5.67
CA SER A 221 18.85 24.02 4.98
C SER A 221 17.38 24.44 5.05
N TYR A 222 16.46 23.48 4.89
CA TYR A 222 15.02 23.73 4.86
C TYR A 222 14.46 24.00 6.25
N GLN A 223 15.06 23.43 7.31
CA GLN A 223 14.70 23.60 8.72
C GLN A 223 13.17 23.54 8.94
N PRO A 224 12.52 22.40 8.63
CA PRO A 224 11.08 22.28 8.85
C PRO A 224 10.76 22.36 10.34
N GLU A 225 9.69 23.07 10.68
CA GLU A 225 9.19 23.25 12.05
C GLU A 225 8.03 22.29 12.35
N VAL A 226 7.30 21.86 11.31
CA VAL A 226 6.15 20.94 11.43
C VAL A 226 6.38 19.71 10.56
N ALA A 227 6.12 18.53 11.11
CA ALA A 227 6.16 17.27 10.37
C ALA A 227 4.78 16.59 10.35
N LEU A 228 4.23 16.31 9.17
CA LEU A 228 3.14 15.34 9.03
C LEU A 228 3.77 13.95 8.91
N TYR A 229 3.67 13.15 9.97
CA TYR A 229 4.31 11.84 10.05
C TYR A 229 3.31 10.71 9.80
N PHE A 230 3.62 9.82 8.84
CA PHE A 230 2.81 8.64 8.58
C PHE A 230 3.66 7.39 8.33
N ALA A 231 3.42 6.36 9.13
CA ALA A 231 4.14 5.09 9.06
C ALA A 231 3.23 3.88 8.79
N GLY A 232 1.99 4.12 8.36
CA GLY A 232 1.05 3.06 8.00
C GLY A 232 1.30 2.44 6.62
N PRO A 233 0.61 1.34 6.29
CA PRO A 233 0.66 0.73 4.97
C PRO A 233 -0.05 1.59 3.91
N ALA A 234 0.25 1.34 2.63
CA ALA A 234 -0.33 2.04 1.49
C ALA A 234 -1.87 2.18 1.53
N LYS A 235 -2.57 1.10 1.87
CA LYS A 235 -4.05 1.07 1.94
C LYS A 235 -4.65 2.09 2.91
N ASP A 236 -3.88 2.57 3.89
CA ASP A 236 -4.32 3.50 4.93
C ASP A 236 -3.81 4.93 4.69
N VAL A 237 -3.10 5.19 3.57
CA VAL A 237 -2.51 6.51 3.26
C VAL A 237 -3.55 7.64 3.15
N TYR A 238 -4.82 7.29 2.90
CA TYR A 238 -5.92 8.26 2.89
C TYR A 238 -5.99 9.08 4.18
N GLN A 239 -5.57 8.50 5.31
CA GLN A 239 -5.53 9.16 6.62
C GLN A 239 -4.55 10.33 6.63
N ALA A 240 -3.37 10.17 6.02
CA ALA A 240 -2.40 11.25 5.85
C ALA A 240 -2.85 12.25 4.77
N ASN A 241 -3.44 11.76 3.67
CA ASN A 241 -3.91 12.61 2.58
C ASN A 241 -4.91 13.69 3.06
N MET A 242 -5.75 13.37 4.05
CA MET A 242 -6.69 14.33 4.65
C MET A 242 -6.00 15.53 5.32
N TRP A 243 -4.74 15.41 5.72
CA TRP A 243 -3.98 16.47 6.41
C TRP A 243 -3.02 17.23 5.50
N LEU A 244 -2.84 16.82 4.23
CA LEU A 244 -1.94 17.51 3.31
C LEU A 244 -2.35 18.97 3.10
N ALA A 245 -3.62 19.23 2.75
CA ALA A 245 -4.09 20.59 2.49
C ALA A 245 -4.04 21.51 3.73
N PRO A 246 -4.51 21.10 4.93
CA PRO A 246 -4.28 21.89 6.15
C PRO A 246 -2.81 22.17 6.43
N THR A 247 -1.94 21.18 6.25
CA THR A 247 -0.50 21.32 6.51
C THR A 247 0.16 22.25 5.49
N GLU A 248 -0.29 22.25 4.23
CA GLU A 248 0.16 23.19 3.19
C GLU A 248 -0.23 24.63 3.47
N ALA A 249 -1.34 24.84 4.17
CA ALA A 249 -1.85 26.17 4.49
C ALA A 249 -1.18 26.78 5.74
N LEU A 250 -0.29 26.03 6.41
CA LEU A 250 0.45 26.54 7.56
C LEU A 250 1.44 27.64 7.15
N GLN A 251 1.67 28.58 8.07
CA GLN A 251 2.71 29.61 7.91
C GLN A 251 4.12 29.06 8.18
N GLN A 252 4.23 27.98 8.95
CA GLN A 252 5.47 27.27 9.24
C GLN A 252 5.94 26.46 8.04
N ARG A 253 7.26 26.26 7.95
CA ARG A 253 7.83 25.29 7.02
C ARG A 253 7.46 23.88 7.47
N ALA A 254 6.74 23.15 6.62
CA ALA A 254 6.27 21.81 6.92
C ALA A 254 6.90 20.75 6.01
N VAL A 255 7.01 19.52 6.49
CA VAL A 255 7.51 18.37 5.74
C VAL A 255 6.63 17.14 5.98
N VAL A 256 6.45 16.30 4.96
CA VAL A 256 5.79 14.99 5.11
C VAL A 256 6.85 13.91 5.28
N LEU A 257 6.78 13.18 6.40
CA LEU A 257 7.70 12.09 6.71
C LEU A 257 7.00 10.74 6.63
N LEU A 258 7.52 9.86 5.78
CA LEU A 258 6.96 8.53 5.52
C LEU A 258 7.93 7.40 5.86
N ARG A 259 7.37 6.25 6.24
CA ARG A 259 8.12 5.02 6.56
C ARG A 259 7.83 3.84 5.62
N SER A 260 6.96 4.04 4.64
CA SER A 260 6.54 2.98 3.71
C SER A 260 6.70 3.45 2.28
N ARG A 261 7.44 2.67 1.48
CA ARG A 261 7.62 2.91 0.04
C ARG A 261 6.30 2.88 -0.70
N ASP A 262 5.44 1.92 -0.39
CA ASP A 262 4.14 1.80 -1.05
C ASP A 262 3.25 2.99 -0.67
N ALA A 263 3.28 3.43 0.59
CA ALA A 263 2.53 4.62 1.01
C ALA A 263 3.06 5.89 0.32
N PHE A 264 4.37 6.00 0.09
CA PHE A 264 4.96 7.11 -0.65
C PHE A 264 4.48 7.18 -2.11
N LEU A 265 4.36 6.01 -2.77
CA LEU A 265 3.81 5.93 -4.13
C LEU A 265 2.31 6.23 -4.17
N GLU A 266 1.60 5.91 -3.08
CA GLU A 266 0.15 6.10 -2.98
C GLU A 266 -0.27 7.45 -2.37
N LEU A 267 0.68 8.24 -1.87
CA LEU A 267 0.43 9.57 -1.30
C LEU A 267 -0.17 10.49 -2.38
N ALA A 268 -1.22 11.24 -2.03
CA ALA A 268 -1.82 12.21 -2.93
C ALA A 268 -0.82 13.31 -3.34
N ASP A 269 -1.16 14.04 -4.39
CA ASP A 269 -0.35 15.18 -4.83
C ASP A 269 -0.37 16.28 -3.78
N THR A 270 0.80 16.87 -3.57
CA THR A 270 1.03 17.90 -2.56
C THR A 270 2.15 18.81 -3.01
N ARG A 271 2.13 20.05 -2.52
CA ARG A 271 3.23 21.02 -2.65
C ARG A 271 4.27 20.87 -1.54
N LEU A 272 3.96 20.12 -0.48
CA LEU A 272 4.89 19.89 0.62
C LEU A 272 6.10 19.07 0.17
N PRO A 273 7.29 19.35 0.71
CA PRO A 273 8.41 18.43 0.64
C PRO A 273 8.04 17.08 1.28
N VAL A 274 8.33 15.98 0.59
CA VAL A 274 8.05 14.62 1.10
C VAL A 274 9.34 13.83 1.18
N ILE A 275 9.61 13.25 2.33
CA ILE A 275 10.75 12.35 2.56
C ILE A 275 10.19 11.00 3.04
N CYS A 276 10.50 9.93 2.32
CA CYS A 276 10.26 8.57 2.77
C CYS A 276 11.59 7.89 3.06
N VAL A 277 11.80 7.47 4.30
CA VAL A 277 12.91 6.60 4.69
C VAL A 277 12.26 5.32 5.19
N PRO A 278 12.37 4.18 4.48
CA PRO A 278 11.69 2.94 4.89
C PRO A 278 12.38 2.18 6.03
N THR A 279 13.70 2.26 6.15
CA THR A 279 14.48 1.51 7.17
C THR A 279 14.48 2.24 8.51
N GLY A 280 14.10 1.56 9.60
CA GLY A 280 13.93 2.21 10.92
C GLY A 280 15.21 2.86 11.43
N VAL A 281 16.32 2.14 11.28
CA VAL A 281 17.66 2.61 11.66
C VAL A 281 18.03 3.89 10.89
N ASP A 282 17.88 3.89 9.57
CA ASP A 282 18.19 5.06 8.73
C ASP A 282 17.34 6.29 9.12
N PHE A 283 16.04 6.11 9.41
CA PHE A 283 15.18 7.21 9.82
C PHE A 283 15.59 7.76 11.19
N MET A 284 15.92 6.87 12.13
CA MET A 284 16.38 7.24 13.47
C MET A 284 17.76 7.92 13.48
N ASN A 285 18.50 7.85 12.37
CA ASN A 285 19.77 8.56 12.20
C ASN A 285 19.60 9.94 11.54
N LEU A 286 18.39 10.33 11.14
CA LEU A 286 18.13 11.71 10.72
C LEU A 286 18.11 12.63 11.93
N GLU A 287 18.74 13.80 11.80
CA GLU A 287 18.65 14.86 12.79
C GLU A 287 17.44 15.74 12.46
N LEU A 288 16.41 15.67 13.32
CA LEU A 288 15.13 16.37 13.15
C LEU A 288 14.96 17.52 14.15
N GLY A 289 16.06 18.07 14.67
CA GLY A 289 16.07 19.04 15.77
C GLY A 289 15.38 20.39 15.46
N SER A 290 15.10 20.69 14.19
CA SER A 290 14.30 21.85 13.78
C SER A 290 12.79 21.64 13.95
N VAL A 291 12.33 20.38 13.92
CA VAL A 291 10.91 20.04 14.03
C VAL A 291 10.47 20.29 15.46
N ARG A 292 9.45 21.13 15.62
CA ARG A 292 8.84 21.49 16.90
C ARG A 292 7.53 20.75 17.13
N ALA A 293 6.79 20.43 16.06
CA ALA A 293 5.53 19.68 16.15
C ALA A 293 5.50 18.54 15.12
N ALA A 294 5.12 17.34 15.55
CA ALA A 294 4.86 16.19 14.70
C ALA A 294 3.39 15.77 14.79
N LEU A 295 2.69 15.77 13.65
CA LEU A 295 1.29 15.42 13.53
C LEU A 295 1.14 13.97 13.09
N TYR A 296 0.34 13.19 13.84
CA TYR A 296 0.10 11.77 13.60
C TYR A 296 -1.37 11.53 13.24
N SER A 297 -1.62 11.06 12.01
CA SER A 297 -2.98 10.76 11.55
C SER A 297 -3.46 9.34 11.90
N ALA A 298 -2.57 8.50 12.42
CA ALA A 298 -2.82 7.08 12.66
C ALA A 298 -1.98 6.53 13.82
N ASN A 299 -2.53 5.54 14.53
CA ASN A 299 -1.82 4.80 15.58
C ASN A 299 -1.20 3.54 14.99
N VAL A 300 0.11 3.54 14.77
CA VAL A 300 0.87 2.39 14.25
C VAL A 300 2.17 2.20 15.02
N GLY A 301 2.63 0.95 15.16
CA GLY A 301 3.83 0.64 15.95
C GLY A 301 5.09 1.41 15.51
N ALA A 302 5.22 1.67 14.21
CA ALA A 302 6.35 2.41 13.64
C ALA A 302 6.36 3.91 14.00
N ASN A 303 5.35 4.45 14.69
CA ASN A 303 5.40 5.82 15.24
C ASN A 303 6.51 5.99 16.27
N ILE A 304 6.95 4.91 16.91
CA ILE A 304 8.06 4.93 17.89
C ILE A 304 9.36 5.55 17.32
N HIS A 305 9.58 5.48 16.00
CA HIS A 305 10.77 6.05 15.38
C HIS A 305 10.79 7.58 15.38
N MET A 306 9.62 8.24 15.38
CA MET A 306 9.51 9.70 15.51
C MET A 306 9.24 10.11 16.96
N LEU A 307 8.46 9.34 17.73
CA LEU A 307 8.13 9.61 19.14
C LEU A 307 9.35 9.68 20.07
N ARG A 308 10.53 9.26 19.61
CA ARG A 308 11.77 9.35 20.36
C ARG A 308 12.41 10.73 20.34
N GLU A 309 11.97 11.64 19.46
CA GLU A 309 12.58 12.96 19.27
C GLU A 309 12.21 13.90 20.42
N PRO A 310 13.11 14.13 21.40
CA PRO A 310 12.72 14.73 22.68
C PRO A 310 12.37 16.22 22.59
N SER A 311 12.83 16.91 21.53
CA SER A 311 12.56 18.32 21.29
C SER A 311 11.30 18.58 20.46
N THR A 312 10.60 17.52 20.05
CA THR A 312 9.37 17.62 19.25
C THR A 312 8.16 17.40 20.14
N LYS A 313 7.12 18.21 19.95
CA LYS A 313 5.78 17.94 20.48
C LYS A 313 5.05 16.97 19.58
N HIS A 314 4.62 15.84 20.14
CA HIS A 314 3.96 14.78 19.41
C HIS A 314 2.44 14.91 19.56
N VAL A 315 1.75 15.11 18.45
CA VAL A 315 0.32 15.45 18.43
C VAL A 315 -0.46 14.42 17.63
N PHE A 316 -1.41 13.75 18.27
CA PHE A 316 -2.34 12.89 17.55
C PHE A 316 -3.50 13.71 17.00
N VAL A 317 -3.62 13.73 15.67
CA VAL A 317 -4.69 14.45 14.97
C VAL A 317 -5.73 13.50 14.36
N GLY A 318 -5.41 12.21 14.25
CA GLY A 318 -6.32 11.19 13.72
C GLY A 318 -6.71 11.42 12.25
N HIS A 319 -7.87 10.92 11.83
CA HIS A 319 -8.37 11.04 10.45
C HIS A 319 -9.90 11.08 10.37
N GLY A 320 -10.55 11.49 11.45
CA GLY A 320 -11.98 11.28 11.66
C GLY A 320 -12.35 11.50 13.11
N ASP A 321 -13.40 12.28 13.37
CA ASP A 321 -14.00 12.40 14.70
C ASP A 321 -15.41 11.80 14.61
N SER A 322 -15.62 10.62 15.19
CA SER A 322 -16.87 9.86 15.08
C SER A 322 -17.26 9.19 16.39
N ASP A 323 -18.54 8.88 16.57
CA ASP A 323 -19.06 8.26 17.79
C ASP A 323 -18.56 6.83 18.05
N LYS A 324 -17.86 6.21 17.10
CA LYS A 324 -17.31 4.86 17.25
C LYS A 324 -16.28 4.81 18.39
N GLN A 325 -16.27 3.71 19.13
CA GLN A 325 -15.23 3.41 20.12
C GLN A 325 -13.83 3.44 19.51
N ALA A 326 -13.69 3.06 18.23
CA ALA A 326 -12.41 3.11 17.52
C ALA A 326 -11.78 4.53 17.44
N SER A 327 -12.58 5.60 17.60
CA SER A 327 -12.08 6.98 17.66
C SER A 327 -11.30 7.30 18.95
N VAL A 328 -11.36 6.41 19.96
CA VAL A 328 -10.68 6.56 21.26
C VAL A 328 -9.82 5.33 21.50
N ASN A 329 -8.52 5.51 21.73
CA ASN A 329 -7.60 4.38 21.84
C ASN A 329 -6.61 4.60 23.00
N PRO A 330 -6.34 3.60 23.86
CA PRO A 330 -5.28 3.69 24.87
C PRO A 330 -3.89 4.01 24.32
N TYR A 331 -3.63 3.74 23.04
CA TYR A 331 -2.40 4.14 22.35
C TYR A 331 -2.20 5.66 22.38
N SER A 332 -3.26 6.47 22.40
CA SER A 332 -3.15 7.94 22.37
C SER A 332 -2.37 8.53 23.56
N LYS A 333 -2.13 7.75 24.63
CA LYS A 333 -1.30 8.14 25.77
C LYS A 333 0.18 8.37 25.42
N VAL A 334 0.65 7.94 24.25
CA VAL A 334 2.06 8.14 23.85
C VAL A 334 2.34 9.53 23.31
N TYR A 335 1.31 10.31 23.01
CA TYR A 335 1.42 11.66 22.45
C TYR A 335 1.36 12.71 23.56
N ASP A 336 2.00 13.85 23.33
CA ASP A 336 1.91 15.00 24.23
C ASP A 336 0.51 15.61 24.21
N GLU A 337 -0.11 15.68 23.04
CA GLU A 337 -1.45 16.22 22.87
C GLU A 337 -2.30 15.37 21.91
N VAL A 338 -3.61 15.38 22.16
CA VAL A 338 -4.62 14.77 21.30
C VAL A 338 -5.56 15.86 20.81
N TRP A 339 -5.53 16.10 19.51
CA TRP A 339 -6.31 17.16 18.88
C TRP A 339 -7.64 16.59 18.38
N VAL A 340 -8.74 17.21 18.82
CA VAL A 340 -10.12 16.78 18.54
C VAL A 340 -10.90 17.88 17.82
N ALA A 341 -11.99 17.49 17.17
CA ALA A 341 -12.81 18.43 16.40
C ALA A 341 -13.56 19.45 17.27
N GLY A 342 -13.97 19.05 18.48
CA GLY A 342 -14.73 19.90 19.37
C GLY A 342 -15.06 19.17 20.67
N LEU A 343 -15.98 19.76 21.44
CA LEU A 343 -16.36 19.28 22.77
C LEU A 343 -16.77 17.80 22.78
N ALA A 344 -17.47 17.34 21.74
CA ALA A 344 -17.86 15.94 21.63
C ALA A 344 -16.68 14.96 21.65
N GLY A 345 -15.57 15.31 20.98
CA GLY A 345 -14.36 14.49 20.96
C GLY A 345 -13.70 14.44 22.34
N ARG A 346 -13.64 15.57 23.04
CA ARG A 346 -13.12 15.69 24.41
C ARG A 346 -13.92 14.85 25.41
N GLU A 347 -15.24 15.01 25.42
CA GLU A 347 -16.13 14.22 26.27
C GLU A 347 -16.03 12.72 25.98
N ARG A 348 -15.76 12.33 24.72
CA ARG A 348 -15.57 10.93 24.35
C ARG A 348 -14.34 10.34 25.02
N TYR A 349 -13.22 11.06 25.04
CA TYR A 349 -12.01 10.64 25.77
C TYR A 349 -12.24 10.55 27.28
N ALA A 350 -12.92 11.55 27.85
CA ALA A 350 -13.26 11.56 29.28
C ALA A 350 -14.12 10.35 29.67
N ARG A 351 -15.18 10.05 28.88
CA ARG A 351 -16.07 8.91 29.13
C ARG A 351 -15.39 7.56 28.93
N ALA A 352 -14.51 7.45 27.94
CA ALA A 352 -13.82 6.20 27.65
C ALA A 352 -12.78 5.83 28.72
N GLY A 353 -12.27 6.81 29.48
CA GLY A 353 -11.35 6.56 30.59
C GLY A 353 -10.05 5.87 30.17
N VAL A 354 -9.59 6.08 28.94
CA VAL A 354 -8.41 5.39 28.37
C VAL A 354 -7.06 5.88 28.93
N GLY A 355 -7.09 6.87 29.82
CA GLY A 355 -5.93 7.41 30.54
C GLY A 355 -5.21 8.58 29.86
N VAL A 356 -5.82 9.23 28.87
CA VAL A 356 -5.38 10.54 28.35
C VAL A 356 -5.90 11.62 29.28
N LEU A 357 -5.04 12.57 29.69
CA LEU A 357 -5.43 13.66 30.58
C LEU A 357 -6.23 14.71 29.81
N ASP A 358 -7.25 15.30 30.45
CA ASP A 358 -8.11 16.30 29.82
C ASP A 358 -7.34 17.56 29.38
N GLN A 359 -6.29 17.95 30.13
CA GLN A 359 -5.41 19.07 29.77
C GLN A 359 -4.60 18.84 28.50
N ASP A 360 -4.42 17.58 28.10
CA ASP A 360 -3.67 17.18 26.89
C ASP A 360 -4.61 17.05 25.68
N ILE A 361 -5.91 17.31 25.86
CA ILE A 361 -6.89 17.32 24.77
C ILE A 361 -7.12 18.75 24.31
N VAL A 362 -6.92 19.00 23.02
CA VAL A 362 -7.04 20.33 22.42
C VAL A 362 -8.13 20.32 21.34
N GLU A 363 -9.08 21.24 21.43
CA GLU A 363 -10.20 21.38 20.50
C GLU A 363 -9.83 22.34 19.36
N ILE A 364 -9.50 21.79 18.19
CA ILE A 364 -8.97 22.56 17.05
C ILE A 364 -9.99 22.78 15.93
N GLY A 365 -11.18 22.19 16.01
CA GLY A 365 -12.08 22.14 14.86
C GLY A 365 -11.67 21.08 13.84
N ARG A 366 -12.16 21.23 12.62
CA ARG A 366 -11.81 20.37 11.47
C ARG A 366 -11.26 21.23 10.33
N PRO A 367 -9.95 21.54 10.32
CA PRO A 367 -9.33 22.36 9.26
C PRO A 367 -9.57 21.81 7.85
N GLN A 368 -9.72 20.49 7.71
CA GLN A 368 -10.03 19.84 6.44
C GLN A 368 -11.35 20.29 5.80
N LEU A 369 -12.26 20.81 6.61
CA LEU A 369 -13.61 21.20 6.18
C LEU A 369 -13.72 22.67 5.77
N ALA A 370 -12.61 23.43 5.78
CA ALA A 370 -12.61 24.84 5.39
C ALA A 370 -13.15 25.08 3.97
N GLY A 371 -13.02 24.09 3.06
CA GLY A 371 -13.56 24.13 1.71
C GLY A 371 -15.00 23.63 1.55
N VAL A 372 -15.68 23.20 2.62
CA VAL A 372 -17.05 22.69 2.57
C VAL A 372 -18.04 23.85 2.66
N HIS A 373 -18.89 23.99 1.64
CA HIS A 373 -19.88 25.06 1.56
C HIS A 373 -21.07 24.82 2.50
N THR A 374 -21.47 25.86 3.23
CA THR A 374 -22.68 25.83 4.06
C THR A 374 -23.95 25.93 3.22
N PHE A 375 -25.04 25.36 3.74
CA PHE A 375 -26.39 25.49 3.19
C PHE A 375 -26.79 26.97 3.08
N GLY A 376 -27.33 27.39 1.93
CA GLY A 376 -27.69 28.79 1.64
C GLY A 376 -26.70 29.55 0.74
N ALA A 377 -25.54 28.96 0.40
CA ALA A 377 -24.72 29.43 -0.73
C ALA A 377 -25.49 29.18 -2.05
N GLU A 378 -25.40 30.12 -2.99
CA GLU A 378 -26.14 30.27 -4.26
C GLU A 378 -26.84 29.00 -4.81
N SER A 379 -28.09 29.15 -5.27
CA SER A 379 -28.81 28.07 -5.95
C SER A 379 -28.08 27.72 -7.26
N VAL A 380 -27.20 26.72 -7.19
CA VAL A 380 -26.63 26.13 -8.39
C VAL A 380 -27.76 25.39 -9.08
N ASP A 381 -28.02 25.68 -10.36
CA ASP A 381 -28.98 24.94 -11.17
C ASP A 381 -28.48 23.51 -11.39
N ARG A 382 -28.77 22.64 -10.43
CA ARG A 382 -28.40 21.22 -10.43
C ARG A 382 -29.55 20.38 -9.87
N PRO A 383 -29.70 19.11 -10.33
CA PRO A 383 -30.69 18.21 -9.74
C PRO A 383 -30.44 18.03 -8.25
N PHE A 384 -31.51 17.86 -7.47
CA PHE A 384 -31.41 17.46 -6.07
C PHE A 384 -30.56 16.19 -5.97
N THR A 385 -29.42 16.28 -5.29
CA THR A 385 -28.37 15.27 -5.31
C THR A 385 -28.25 14.61 -3.94
N VAL A 386 -28.33 13.28 -3.93
CA VAL A 386 -28.14 12.46 -2.74
C VAL A 386 -26.76 11.82 -2.80
N LEU A 387 -25.99 11.90 -1.70
CA LEU A 387 -24.76 11.15 -1.52
C LEU A 387 -25.03 9.94 -0.64
N TYR A 388 -24.75 8.74 -1.15
CA TYR A 388 -24.68 7.54 -0.32
C TYR A 388 -23.22 7.19 -0.05
N ALA A 389 -22.80 7.30 1.21
CA ALA A 389 -21.43 7.07 1.66
C ALA A 389 -21.38 6.07 2.83
N PRO A 390 -21.50 4.76 2.57
CA PRO A 390 -21.47 3.76 3.62
C PRO A 390 -20.06 3.53 4.17
N THR A 391 -19.99 3.12 5.43
CA THR A 391 -18.74 2.75 6.10
C THR A 391 -18.20 1.40 5.64
N TRP A 392 -16.95 1.13 6.02
CA TRP A 392 -16.32 -0.18 5.86
C TRP A 392 -16.97 -1.24 6.76
N GLU A 393 -16.90 -2.50 6.33
CA GLU A 393 -17.40 -3.65 7.10
C GLU A 393 -16.70 -3.89 8.45
N GLY A 394 -15.59 -3.20 8.75
CA GLY A 394 -14.94 -3.22 10.07
C GLY A 394 -14.03 -4.43 10.32
N TRP A 395 -13.47 -4.48 11.54
CA TRP A 395 -12.48 -5.49 11.95
C TRP A 395 -13.07 -6.67 12.75
N LEU A 396 -14.32 -6.59 13.19
CA LEU A 396 -14.96 -7.58 14.05
C LEU A 396 -15.94 -8.41 13.21
N ASP A 397 -15.83 -9.74 13.26
CA ASP A 397 -16.72 -10.64 12.50
C ASP A 397 -18.13 -10.71 13.12
N ASP A 398 -18.24 -10.34 14.40
CA ASP A 398 -19.44 -10.42 15.22
C ASP A 398 -20.28 -9.14 15.24
N ASP A 399 -19.83 -8.04 14.62
CA ASP A 399 -20.62 -6.81 14.45
C ASP A 399 -20.98 -6.57 12.97
N PRO A 400 -22.12 -7.12 12.48
CA PRO A 400 -22.57 -6.90 11.11
C PRO A 400 -23.15 -5.49 10.87
N TYR A 401 -23.23 -4.64 11.90
CA TYR A 401 -23.93 -3.35 11.87
C TYR A 401 -22.98 -2.16 11.64
N HIS A 402 -21.68 -2.43 11.47
CA HIS A 402 -20.69 -1.42 11.13
C HIS A 402 -20.93 -0.70 9.81
N THR A 403 -21.71 -1.27 8.88
CA THR A 403 -22.02 -0.72 7.56
C THR A 403 -23.45 -1.05 7.14
N SER A 404 -24.18 -0.08 6.58
CA SER A 404 -25.48 -0.32 5.96
C SER A 404 -25.38 -1.05 4.63
N LEU A 405 -24.18 -1.08 4.02
CA LEU A 405 -23.99 -1.57 2.66
C LEU A 405 -24.58 -2.97 2.47
N VAL A 406 -24.25 -3.90 3.36
CA VAL A 406 -24.64 -5.31 3.23
C VAL A 406 -26.14 -5.52 3.44
N LEU A 407 -26.73 -4.85 4.43
CA LEU A 407 -28.11 -5.11 4.86
C LEU A 407 -29.15 -4.23 4.16
N MET A 408 -28.75 -3.04 3.74
CA MET A 408 -29.65 -1.97 3.30
C MET A 408 -29.22 -1.33 1.97
N GLY A 409 -27.94 -1.41 1.59
CA GLY A 409 -27.38 -0.66 0.45
C GLY A 409 -28.13 -0.83 -0.88
N GLU A 410 -28.50 -2.06 -1.24
CA GLU A 410 -29.28 -2.31 -2.47
C GLU A 410 -30.68 -1.69 -2.41
N ARG A 411 -31.34 -1.68 -1.24
CA ARG A 411 -32.66 -1.06 -1.06
C ARG A 411 -32.55 0.45 -1.13
N ILE A 412 -31.56 1.04 -0.46
CA ILE A 412 -31.28 2.48 -0.48
C ILE A 412 -31.07 2.94 -1.94
N VAL A 413 -30.15 2.29 -2.66
CA VAL A 413 -29.82 2.66 -4.05
C VAL A 413 -31.03 2.47 -4.95
N LYS A 414 -31.76 1.35 -4.83
CA LYS A 414 -32.97 1.12 -5.63
C LYS A 414 -34.04 2.18 -5.38
N GLY A 415 -34.27 2.56 -4.12
CA GLY A 415 -35.21 3.62 -3.76
C GLY A 415 -34.81 4.97 -4.35
N MET A 416 -33.53 5.32 -4.29
CA MET A 416 -32.99 6.55 -4.87
C MET A 416 -33.10 6.60 -6.40
N LEU A 417 -32.82 5.48 -7.08
CA LEU A 417 -32.96 5.38 -8.54
C LEU A 417 -34.43 5.42 -9.01
N ALA A 418 -35.38 5.01 -8.17
CA ALA A 418 -36.81 5.02 -8.46
C ALA A 418 -37.53 6.32 -8.04
N ALA A 419 -36.85 7.24 -7.36
CA ALA A 419 -37.45 8.44 -6.78
C ALA A 419 -38.07 9.35 -7.85
N THR A 420 -39.26 9.87 -7.55
CA THR A 420 -40.00 10.82 -8.40
C THR A 420 -40.39 12.06 -7.58
N PRO A 421 -40.04 13.30 -8.00
CA PRO A 421 -39.23 13.66 -9.17
C PRO A 421 -37.80 13.10 -9.12
N ARG A 422 -37.20 12.87 -10.29
CA ARG A 422 -35.85 12.31 -10.43
C ARG A 422 -34.83 13.08 -9.60
N LEU A 423 -33.99 12.36 -8.86
CA LEU A 423 -32.81 12.89 -8.18
C LEU A 423 -31.52 12.43 -8.89
N ARG A 424 -30.40 13.05 -8.51
CA ARG A 424 -29.06 12.56 -8.82
C ARG A 424 -28.51 11.77 -7.63
N LEU A 425 -27.84 10.64 -7.88
CA LEU A 425 -27.24 9.80 -6.84
C LEU A 425 -25.73 9.79 -7.03
N ILE A 426 -24.97 10.13 -5.98
CA ILE A 426 -23.53 9.90 -5.90
C ILE A 426 -23.31 8.77 -4.90
N TYR A 427 -22.74 7.65 -5.34
CA TYR A 427 -22.33 6.55 -4.47
C TYR A 427 -20.82 6.61 -4.26
N LYS A 428 -20.39 6.89 -3.03
CA LYS A 428 -18.97 6.94 -2.64
C LYS A 428 -18.72 5.94 -1.50
N PRO A 429 -18.43 4.66 -1.80
CA PRO A 429 -18.14 3.67 -0.77
C PRO A 429 -16.81 3.97 -0.07
N HIS A 430 -16.62 3.37 1.10
CA HIS A 430 -15.32 3.40 1.78
C HIS A 430 -14.22 2.79 0.88
N PRO A 431 -12.98 3.34 0.88
CA PRO A 431 -11.88 2.82 0.04
C PRO A 431 -11.56 1.32 0.27
N LEU A 432 -11.80 0.85 1.49
CA LEU A 432 -11.60 -0.55 1.88
C LEU A 432 -12.83 -1.45 1.70
N THR A 433 -13.96 -0.95 1.19
CA THR A 433 -15.18 -1.77 1.00
C THR A 433 -14.84 -3.08 0.31
N GLY A 434 -15.29 -4.20 0.90
CA GLY A 434 -15.10 -5.56 0.37
C GLY A 434 -13.68 -6.12 0.47
N SER A 435 -12.76 -5.45 1.16
CA SER A 435 -11.41 -5.96 1.40
C SER A 435 -11.40 -7.16 2.35
N ARG A 436 -12.39 -7.24 3.24
CA ARG A 436 -12.55 -8.34 4.21
C ARG A 436 -13.77 -9.18 3.88
N SER A 437 -14.91 -8.54 3.59
CA SER A 437 -16.18 -9.22 3.39
C SER A 437 -16.46 -9.45 1.90
N LYS A 438 -16.46 -10.72 1.49
CA LYS A 438 -16.93 -11.11 0.14
C LYS A 438 -18.38 -10.72 -0.11
N ALA A 439 -19.22 -10.72 0.95
CA ALA A 439 -20.60 -10.26 0.85
C ALA A 439 -20.67 -8.75 0.56
N ALA A 440 -19.87 -7.94 1.25
CA ALA A 440 -19.78 -6.50 0.99
C ALA A 440 -19.26 -6.20 -0.41
N ARG A 441 -18.24 -6.93 -0.89
CA ARG A 441 -17.77 -6.86 -2.28
C ARG A 441 -18.91 -7.14 -3.27
N ALA A 442 -19.62 -8.25 -3.07
CA ALA A 442 -20.71 -8.65 -3.97
C ALA A 442 -21.87 -7.64 -3.99
N VAL A 443 -22.21 -7.04 -2.85
CA VAL A 443 -23.23 -5.98 -2.79
C VAL A 443 -22.75 -4.70 -3.48
N HIS A 444 -21.50 -4.29 -3.23
CA HIS A 444 -20.89 -3.16 -3.94
C HIS A 444 -20.97 -3.34 -5.46
N ASP A 445 -20.58 -4.51 -5.97
CA ASP A 445 -20.61 -4.80 -7.41
C ASP A 445 -22.03 -4.72 -7.99
N ARG A 446 -23.04 -5.20 -7.25
CA ARG A 446 -24.46 -5.10 -7.66
C ARG A 446 -24.97 -3.65 -7.67
N ILE A 447 -24.60 -2.85 -6.67
CA ILE A 447 -24.94 -1.41 -6.64
C ILE A 447 -24.31 -0.68 -7.84
N VAL A 448 -23.04 -0.94 -8.13
CA VAL A 448 -22.35 -0.35 -9.29
C VAL A 448 -23.05 -0.75 -10.59
N ALA A 449 -23.44 -2.02 -10.72
CA ALA A 449 -24.19 -2.50 -11.88
C ALA A 449 -25.57 -1.84 -12.01
N ALA A 450 -26.29 -1.65 -10.90
CA ALA A 450 -27.60 -0.98 -10.89
C ALA A 450 -27.49 0.50 -11.31
N ILE A 451 -26.50 1.23 -10.78
CA ILE A 451 -26.23 2.63 -11.16
C ILE A 451 -25.89 2.72 -12.65
N ARG A 452 -25.04 1.82 -13.16
CA ARG A 452 -24.72 1.73 -14.59
C ARG A 452 -25.95 1.45 -15.44
N ALA A 453 -26.82 0.53 -15.03
CA ALA A 453 -28.05 0.19 -15.74
C ALA A 453 -29.04 1.36 -15.79
N ALA A 454 -29.01 2.26 -14.80
CA ALA A 454 -29.77 3.51 -14.77
C ALA A 454 -29.12 4.65 -15.59
N GLY A 455 -28.07 4.37 -16.37
CA GLY A 455 -27.35 5.35 -17.19
C GLY A 455 -26.34 6.21 -16.41
N GLY A 456 -25.93 5.77 -15.21
CA GLY A 456 -24.90 6.43 -14.43
C GLY A 456 -23.48 6.06 -14.83
N ASP A 457 -22.52 6.92 -14.46
CA ASP A 457 -21.10 6.64 -14.58
C ASP A 457 -20.63 5.76 -13.42
N ALA A 458 -20.12 4.57 -13.75
CA ALA A 458 -19.68 3.57 -12.79
C ALA A 458 -18.22 3.74 -12.32
N ASN A 459 -17.49 4.72 -12.85
CA ASN A 459 -16.10 5.01 -12.47
C ASN A 459 -15.80 6.50 -12.66
N ALA A 460 -16.57 7.33 -11.97
CA ALA A 460 -16.54 8.78 -12.15
C ALA A 460 -15.21 9.38 -11.69
N SER A 461 -14.62 10.20 -12.55
CA SER A 461 -13.41 11.01 -12.28
C SER A 461 -13.69 12.51 -12.19
N SER A 462 -14.94 12.93 -12.46
CA SER A 462 -15.46 14.28 -12.26
C SER A 462 -16.84 14.22 -11.59
N LEU A 463 -17.25 15.30 -10.94
CA LEU A 463 -18.60 15.49 -10.39
C LEU A 463 -19.51 16.31 -11.31
N ASP A 464 -19.09 16.60 -12.54
CA ASP A 464 -19.88 17.40 -13.49
C ASP A 464 -21.11 16.64 -14.03
N GLY A 465 -22.09 17.41 -14.50
CA GLY A 465 -23.30 16.90 -15.14
C GLY A 465 -24.35 16.37 -14.17
N THR A 466 -25.36 15.69 -14.74
CA THR A 466 -26.59 15.29 -14.03
C THR A 466 -26.73 13.78 -13.84
N ALA A 467 -25.79 12.99 -14.35
CA ALA A 467 -25.81 11.54 -14.23
C ALA A 467 -25.59 11.07 -12.78
N HIS A 468 -26.11 9.89 -12.46
CA HIS A 468 -25.71 9.17 -11.25
C HIS A 468 -24.24 8.79 -11.34
N LEU A 469 -23.51 8.83 -10.23
CA LEU A 469 -22.06 8.58 -10.19
C LEU A 469 -21.70 7.50 -9.18
N VAL A 470 -20.68 6.71 -9.52
CA VAL A 470 -19.92 5.87 -8.60
C VAL A 470 -18.51 6.45 -8.48
N VAL A 471 -18.12 6.86 -7.28
CA VAL A 471 -16.82 7.46 -7.00
C VAL A 471 -15.99 6.51 -6.12
N THR A 472 -15.13 5.71 -6.74
CA THR A 472 -14.22 4.76 -6.06
C THR A 472 -12.76 5.23 -6.06
N GLY A 473 -12.41 6.17 -6.95
CA GLY A 473 -11.07 6.75 -7.04
C GLY A 473 -10.74 7.75 -5.92
N ARG A 474 -9.48 8.19 -5.89
CA ARG A 474 -9.00 9.23 -4.97
C ARG A 474 -9.66 10.59 -5.24
N THR A 475 -9.83 10.90 -6.52
CA THR A 475 -10.48 12.10 -7.03
C THR A 475 -11.72 11.70 -7.83
N PRO A 476 -12.88 12.33 -7.61
CA PRO A 476 -13.15 13.40 -6.64
C PRO A 476 -13.06 12.95 -5.17
N ALA A 477 -12.56 13.83 -4.30
CA ALA A 477 -12.44 13.57 -2.87
C ALA A 477 -13.81 13.57 -2.18
N LEU A 478 -13.87 13.14 -0.92
CA LEU A 478 -15.14 13.09 -0.16
C LEU A 478 -15.77 14.47 0.00
N PHE A 479 -14.97 15.48 0.31
CA PHE A 479 -15.45 16.85 0.53
C PHE A 479 -15.93 17.52 -0.78
N ASP A 480 -15.35 17.14 -1.93
CA ASP A 480 -15.87 17.56 -3.24
C ASP A 480 -17.30 17.02 -3.44
N CYS A 481 -17.53 15.75 -3.05
CA CYS A 481 -18.87 15.17 -3.08
C CYS A 481 -19.83 15.91 -2.14
N PHE A 482 -19.38 16.33 -0.94
CA PHE A 482 -20.22 17.10 -0.01
C PHE A 482 -20.74 18.38 -0.66
N ASN A 483 -19.87 19.10 -1.36
CA ASN A 483 -20.23 20.34 -2.04
C ASN A 483 -21.30 20.14 -3.12
N GLN A 484 -21.38 18.94 -3.71
CA GLN A 484 -22.37 18.53 -4.71
C GLN A 484 -23.60 17.81 -4.11
N THR A 485 -23.78 17.79 -2.79
CA THR A 485 -24.80 16.99 -2.10
C THR A 485 -25.85 17.85 -1.41
N ASP A 486 -27.13 17.54 -1.60
CA ASP A 486 -28.25 18.17 -0.89
C ASP A 486 -28.73 17.32 0.30
N LEU A 487 -28.57 16.00 0.21
CA LEU A 487 -28.91 15.04 1.27
C LEU A 487 -27.83 13.95 1.37
N LEU A 488 -27.25 13.75 2.55
CA LEU A 488 -26.35 12.62 2.81
C LEU A 488 -27.15 11.42 3.35
N VAL A 489 -26.84 10.22 2.88
CA VAL A 489 -27.21 8.94 3.51
C VAL A 489 -25.91 8.23 3.88
N SER A 490 -25.73 7.92 5.16
CA SER A 490 -24.52 7.26 5.65
C SER A 490 -24.82 6.40 6.88
N ASP A 491 -23.77 5.81 7.43
CA ASP A 491 -23.75 5.06 8.67
C ASP A 491 -23.21 5.95 9.80
N VAL A 492 -23.24 5.47 11.05
CA VAL A 492 -22.52 6.11 12.16
C VAL A 492 -21.03 6.19 11.78
N SER A 493 -20.53 7.39 11.52
CA SER A 493 -19.19 7.57 10.93
C SER A 493 -18.70 9.02 11.05
N SER A 494 -17.39 9.22 10.84
CA SER A 494 -16.81 10.56 10.76
C SER A 494 -17.31 11.33 9.54
N VAL A 495 -17.78 10.64 8.50
CA VAL A 495 -18.40 11.26 7.31
C VAL A 495 -19.62 12.08 7.73
N VAL A 496 -20.44 11.56 8.65
CA VAL A 496 -21.60 12.29 9.19
C VAL A 496 -21.15 13.50 9.98
N SER A 497 -20.21 13.33 10.91
CA SER A 497 -19.67 14.45 11.70
C SER A 497 -19.09 15.55 10.81
N ASP A 498 -18.44 15.19 9.70
CA ASP A 498 -17.88 16.15 8.75
C ASP A 498 -18.95 16.82 7.90
N PHE A 499 -19.96 16.07 7.48
CA PHE A 499 -21.03 16.61 6.67
C PHE A 499 -21.88 17.64 7.43
N VAL A 500 -21.95 17.55 8.76
CA VAL A 500 -22.60 18.55 9.62
C VAL A 500 -22.00 19.96 9.41
N GLN A 501 -20.75 20.09 8.93
CA GLN A 501 -20.19 21.38 8.53
C GLN A 501 -21.06 22.12 7.51
N SER A 502 -21.63 21.37 6.55
CA SER A 502 -22.50 21.92 5.51
C SER A 502 -23.85 22.38 6.04
N GLN A 503 -24.25 21.91 7.24
CA GLN A 503 -25.58 22.10 7.85
C GLN A 503 -26.74 21.54 7.00
N ARG A 504 -26.43 20.77 5.95
CA ARG A 504 -27.41 20.13 5.07
C ARG A 504 -28.06 18.92 5.76
N PRO A 505 -29.26 18.52 5.31
CA PRO A 505 -29.93 17.33 5.81
C PRO A 505 -29.10 16.06 5.63
N TYR A 506 -29.16 15.16 6.61
CA TYR A 506 -28.52 13.85 6.51
C TYR A 506 -29.32 12.75 7.21
N VAL A 507 -29.08 11.52 6.76
CA VAL A 507 -29.73 10.29 7.19
C VAL A 507 -28.69 9.33 7.72
N VAL A 508 -28.96 8.75 8.89
CA VAL A 508 -28.15 7.69 9.49
C VAL A 508 -28.91 6.38 9.43
N ALA A 509 -28.29 5.37 8.83
CA ALA A 509 -28.84 4.02 8.80
C ALA A 509 -28.77 3.35 10.17
N ASN A 510 -29.86 2.67 10.56
CA ASN A 510 -29.96 1.88 11.78
C ASN A 510 -30.11 0.38 11.43
N PRO A 511 -29.04 -0.28 10.95
CA PRO A 511 -29.10 -1.67 10.52
C PRO A 511 -29.35 -2.65 11.68
N ALA A 512 -29.05 -2.24 12.92
CA ALA A 512 -29.28 -3.01 14.15
C ALA A 512 -30.75 -3.00 14.59
N GLY A 513 -31.56 -2.06 14.10
CA GLY A 513 -32.97 -1.93 14.48
C GLY A 513 -33.16 -1.51 15.94
N LEU A 514 -32.24 -0.71 16.49
CA LEU A 514 -32.40 -0.11 17.82
C LEU A 514 -33.61 0.83 17.84
N SER A 515 -34.21 1.04 19.02
CA SER A 515 -35.20 2.11 19.17
C SER A 515 -34.55 3.47 18.88
N GLU A 516 -35.34 4.44 18.41
CA GLU A 516 -34.82 5.79 18.10
C GLU A 516 -34.15 6.44 19.32
N ASP A 517 -34.77 6.32 20.50
CA ASP A 517 -34.24 6.87 21.74
C ASP A 517 -32.91 6.23 22.14
N ASP A 518 -32.81 4.89 22.03
CA ASP A 518 -31.56 4.19 22.34
C ASP A 518 -30.46 4.56 21.35
N PHE A 519 -30.79 4.63 20.06
CA PHE A 519 -29.84 4.98 19.00
C PHE A 519 -29.28 6.40 19.19
N ARG A 520 -30.15 7.40 19.45
CA ARG A 520 -29.72 8.80 19.67
C ARG A 520 -28.95 9.00 20.98
N ARG A 521 -29.19 8.14 21.98
CA ARG A 521 -28.43 8.13 23.24
C ARG A 521 -27.02 7.59 23.01
N GLU A 522 -26.89 6.53 22.22
CA GLU A 522 -25.61 5.89 21.92
C GLU A 522 -24.76 6.69 20.93
N TYR A 523 -25.41 7.29 19.92
CA TYR A 523 -24.77 8.01 18.82
C TYR A 523 -25.21 9.48 18.77
N PRO A 524 -24.50 10.40 19.48
CA PRO A 524 -24.81 11.83 19.48
C PRO A 524 -24.93 12.46 18.08
N THR A 525 -24.16 12.00 17.09
CA THR A 525 -24.28 12.46 15.69
C THR A 525 -25.65 12.18 15.08
N ALA A 526 -26.42 11.23 15.61
CA ALA A 526 -27.77 10.94 15.15
C ALA A 526 -28.81 11.96 15.62
N ARG A 527 -28.52 12.78 16.66
CA ARG A 527 -29.49 13.71 17.28
C ARG A 527 -30.09 14.74 16.32
N ALA A 528 -29.37 15.11 15.27
CA ALA A 528 -29.84 16.02 14.23
C ALA A 528 -30.05 15.33 12.86
N ALA A 529 -30.12 14.00 12.86
CA ALA A 529 -30.32 13.16 11.68
C ALA A 529 -31.76 12.69 11.55
N TYR A 530 -32.14 12.36 10.31
CA TYR A 530 -33.19 11.38 10.06
C TYR A 530 -32.63 9.97 10.28
N LEU A 531 -33.41 9.08 10.89
CA LEU A 531 -33.04 7.67 11.02
C LEU A 531 -33.69 6.85 9.91
N LEU A 532 -32.92 5.94 9.31
CA LEU A 532 -33.43 5.01 8.32
C LEU A 532 -33.47 3.59 8.89
N SER A 533 -34.67 3.04 8.98
CA SER A 533 -34.90 1.68 9.46
C SER A 533 -34.41 0.66 8.43
N LYS A 534 -34.16 -0.58 8.87
CA LYS A 534 -33.60 -1.66 8.05
C LYS A 534 -34.38 -1.94 6.75
N ASP A 535 -35.69 -1.68 6.74
CA ASP A 535 -36.57 -1.83 5.56
C ASP A 535 -36.55 -0.61 4.62
N CYS A 536 -35.95 0.50 5.05
CA CYS A 536 -35.86 1.79 4.34
C CYS A 536 -37.23 2.44 4.05
N GLY A 537 -38.25 2.15 4.84
CA GLY A 537 -39.62 2.65 4.61
C GLY A 537 -39.75 4.17 4.67
N GLU A 538 -38.86 4.85 5.39
CA GLU A 538 -38.89 6.30 5.60
C GLU A 538 -38.27 7.10 4.45
N LEU A 539 -37.55 6.43 3.54
CA LEU A 539 -36.66 7.07 2.56
C LEU A 539 -37.36 8.09 1.67
N GLU A 540 -38.52 7.72 1.12
CA GLU A 540 -39.29 8.57 0.21
C GLU A 540 -39.77 9.84 0.92
N LYS A 541 -40.28 9.71 2.15
CA LYS A 541 -40.75 10.85 2.95
C LYS A 541 -39.60 11.77 3.34
N ILE A 542 -38.44 11.22 3.72
CA ILE A 542 -37.26 12.01 4.05
C ILE A 542 -36.79 12.82 2.83
N VAL A 543 -36.70 12.19 1.65
CA VAL A 543 -36.31 12.88 0.41
C VAL A 543 -37.32 13.98 0.07
N ALA A 544 -38.62 13.72 0.22
CA ALA A 544 -39.66 14.72 -0.07
C ALA A 544 -39.56 15.96 0.84
N VAL A 545 -39.45 15.76 2.15
CA VAL A 545 -39.38 16.85 3.14
C VAL A 545 -38.09 17.67 2.96
N THR A 546 -36.95 17.00 2.82
CA THR A 546 -35.65 17.68 2.67
C THR A 546 -35.53 18.43 1.35
N ARG A 547 -36.14 17.92 0.27
CA ARG A 547 -36.21 18.63 -1.02
C ARG A 547 -37.11 19.87 -0.97
N ALA A 548 -38.20 19.83 -0.20
CA ALA A 548 -39.10 20.96 -0.06
C ALA A 548 -38.45 22.14 0.70
N GLY A 549 -37.41 21.88 1.49
CA GLY A 549 -36.75 22.87 2.34
C GLY A 549 -37.39 23.03 3.73
N ASP A 550 -38.50 22.32 4.00
CA ASP A 550 -39.23 22.33 5.27
C ASP A 550 -38.58 21.38 6.30
N ASP A 551 -37.27 21.49 6.50
CA ASP A 551 -36.53 20.56 7.37
C ASP A 551 -36.58 20.98 8.86
N PRO A 552 -37.31 20.24 9.71
CA PRO A 552 -37.45 20.56 11.14
C PRO A 552 -36.15 20.34 11.95
N MET A 553 -35.16 19.63 11.40
CA MET A 553 -33.89 19.33 12.07
C MET A 553 -32.83 20.42 11.87
N THR A 554 -33.16 21.52 11.18
CA THR A 554 -32.21 22.60 10.85
C THR A 554 -31.55 23.20 12.09
N GLU A 555 -32.31 23.58 13.12
CA GLU A 555 -31.75 24.16 14.35
C GLU A 555 -30.93 23.12 15.13
N ALA A 556 -31.42 21.88 15.25
CA ALA A 556 -30.69 20.79 15.87
C ALA A 556 -29.32 20.55 15.19
N ARG A 557 -29.23 20.72 13.86
CA ARG A 557 -27.95 20.62 13.12
C ARG A 557 -27.00 21.77 13.42
N ARG A 558 -27.49 22.98 13.66
CA ARG A 558 -26.65 24.13 14.05
C ARG A 558 -26.05 23.94 15.44
N GLU A 559 -26.85 23.46 16.38
CA GLU A 559 -26.39 23.10 17.72
C GLU A 559 -25.38 21.94 17.67
N LEU A 560 -25.71 20.88 16.92
CA LEU A 560 -24.82 19.72 16.76
C LEU A 560 -23.49 20.10 16.11
N LYS A 561 -23.49 20.99 15.10
CA LYS A 561 -22.27 21.52 14.49
C LYS A 561 -21.37 22.14 15.55
N THR A 562 -21.92 22.98 16.42
CA THR A 562 -21.16 23.65 17.48
C THR A 562 -20.56 22.64 18.45
N TYR A 563 -21.33 21.63 18.84
CA TYR A 563 -20.88 20.57 19.74
C TYR A 563 -19.79 19.67 19.13
N LEU A 564 -19.91 19.31 17.85
CA LEU A 564 -18.99 18.41 17.16
C LEU A 564 -17.73 19.11 16.65
N LEU A 565 -17.87 20.31 16.08
CA LEU A 565 -16.85 20.99 15.27
C LEU A 565 -16.36 22.32 15.87
N GLY A 566 -16.98 22.76 16.97
CA GLY A 566 -16.70 24.05 17.59
C GLY A 566 -17.55 25.22 17.03
N PRO A 567 -17.36 26.43 17.58
CA PRO A 567 -18.12 27.64 17.25
C PRO A 567 -18.18 27.97 15.75
N ALA A 568 -19.37 28.37 15.29
CA ALA A 568 -19.65 28.60 13.87
C ALA A 568 -18.87 29.77 13.24
N GLU A 569 -18.49 30.79 14.04
CA GLU A 569 -17.81 31.99 13.54
C GLU A 569 -16.30 31.83 13.42
N ALA A 570 -15.71 30.81 14.04
CA ALA A 570 -14.28 30.58 13.99
C ALA A 570 -13.91 29.70 12.80
N ASN A 571 -13.00 30.17 11.94
CA ASN A 571 -12.42 29.34 10.90
C ASN A 571 -11.54 28.25 11.55
N PRO A 572 -11.82 26.95 11.34
CA PRO A 572 -11.01 25.87 11.90
C PRO A 572 -9.54 25.90 11.49
N MET A 573 -9.22 26.48 10.32
CA MET A 573 -7.82 26.67 9.91
C MET A 573 -7.09 27.67 10.80
N ASP A 574 -7.75 28.72 11.28
CA ASP A 574 -7.12 29.75 12.11
C ASP A 574 -6.75 29.15 13.47
N ARG A 575 -7.65 28.35 14.07
CA ARG A 575 -7.36 27.62 15.32
C ARG A 575 -6.24 26.61 15.14
N PHE A 576 -6.26 25.85 14.05
CA PHE A 576 -5.19 24.92 13.74
C PHE A 576 -3.83 25.65 13.63
N GLN A 577 -3.80 26.81 12.97
CA GLN A 577 -2.61 27.65 12.88
C GLN A 577 -2.17 28.19 14.24
N GLU A 578 -3.09 28.70 15.07
CA GLU A 578 -2.80 29.21 16.41
C GLU A 578 -2.21 28.14 17.34
N GLU A 579 -2.71 26.91 17.26
CA GLU A 579 -2.20 25.80 18.06
C GLU A 579 -0.83 25.31 17.55
N ILE A 580 -0.60 25.29 16.23
CA ILE A 580 0.73 25.02 15.67
C ILE A 580 1.72 26.10 16.11
N ASP A 581 1.34 27.37 16.03
CA ASP A 581 2.13 28.50 16.53
C ASP A 581 2.51 28.32 18.00
N ARG A 582 1.55 27.92 18.85
CA ARG A 582 1.78 27.65 20.28
C ARG A 582 2.84 26.57 20.49
N LEU A 583 2.83 25.52 19.68
CA LEU A 583 3.82 24.45 19.76
C LEU A 583 5.19 24.87 19.23
N CYS A 584 5.25 25.69 18.17
CA CYS A 584 6.51 26.12 17.56
C CYS A 584 7.24 27.27 18.28
N ARG A 585 6.55 28.08 19.09
CA ARG A 585 7.16 29.21 19.85
C ARG A 585 7.93 28.79 21.11
N ARG A 586 7.79 27.54 21.55
CA ARG A 586 8.53 26.98 22.68
C ARG A 586 9.87 26.44 22.24
#